data_AF-A0A944G3S8-F1
#
_entry.id   AF-A0A944G3S8-F1
#
_cell.length_a   1.000
_cell.length_b   1.000
_cell.length_c   1.000
_cell.angle_alpha   90.00
_cell.angle_beta   90.00
_cell.angle_gamma   90.00
#
_symmetry.space_group_name_H-M   'P 1'
#
loop_
_entity.id
_entity.type
_entity.pdbx_description
1 polymer ?
#
loop_
_entity_poly.entity_id
_entity_poly.type
_entity_poly.pdbx_seq_one_letter_code
_entity_poly.pdbx_strand_id
1 'polypeptide(L)' 'MKNRFEISGLVLLLSVLFCMTSCEVEFDPNEDWKSVTVIYGVLDQDSDTTFLRIQKGFLGSGNYIEFAKERDSIYY' A
#
# COMPACT_ATOMS: atom_id res chain seq x y z
N MET A 1 -10.15 50.74 17.91
CA MET A 1 -9.84 50.14 16.58
C MET A 1 -8.49 49.42 16.55
N LYS A 2 -7.41 49.94 17.16
CA LYS A 2 -6.08 49.29 17.24
C LYS A 2 -6.10 47.81 17.67
N ASN A 3 -6.83 47.46 18.74
CA ASN A 3 -6.83 46.07 19.25
C ASN A 3 -7.46 45.05 18.28
N ARG A 4 -8.38 45.45 17.40
CA ARG A 4 -8.99 44.52 16.42
C ARG A 4 -8.02 44.16 15.29
N PHE A 5 -7.10 45.08 14.95
CA PHE A 5 -6.08 44.88 13.92
C PHE A 5 -4.93 43.97 14.42
N GLU A 6 -4.50 44.17 15.68
CA GLU A 6 -3.52 43.30 16.35
C GLU A 6 -4.04 41.86 16.54
N ILE A 7 -5.31 41.70 16.93
CA ILE A 7 -5.94 40.37 17.07
C ILE A 7 -6.06 39.69 15.70
N SER A 8 -6.36 40.44 14.63
CA SER A 8 -6.42 39.89 13.27
C SER A 8 -5.07 39.36 12.78
N GLY A 9 -3.97 40.07 13.11
CA GLY A 9 -2.61 39.61 12.79
C GLY A 9 -2.22 38.35 13.57
N LEU A 10 -2.60 38.28 14.85
CA LEU A 10 -2.34 37.11 15.70
C LEU A 10 -3.11 35.87 15.25
N VAL A 11 -4.37 36.03 14.81
CA VAL A 11 -5.18 34.93 14.25
C VAL A 11 -4.58 34.42 12.94
N LEU A 12 -4.11 35.32 12.07
CA LEU A 12 -3.45 34.93 10.82
C LEU A 12 -2.15 34.14 11.10
N LEU A 13 -1.32 34.61 12.02
CA LEU A 13 -0.09 33.94 12.42
C LEU A 13 -0.36 32.52 12.96
N LEU A 14 -1.34 32.38 13.85
CA LEU A 14 -1.74 31.09 14.41
C LEU A 14 -2.29 30.13 13.34
N SER A 15 -3.04 30.64 12.35
CA SER A 15 -3.52 29.82 11.24
C SER A 15 -2.38 29.27 10.37
N VAL A 16 -1.37 30.09 10.08
CA VAL A 16 -0.20 29.67 9.29
C VAL A 16 0.62 28.61 10.03
N LEU A 17 0.81 28.78 11.34
CA LEU A 17 1.50 27.79 12.17
C LEU A 17 0.76 26.45 12.23
N PHE A 18 -0.58 26.47 12.28
CA PHE A 18 -1.38 25.26 12.27
C PHE A 18 -1.33 24.53 10.91
N CYS A 19 -1.18 25.25 9.79
CA CYS A 19 -1.00 24.64 8.47
C CYS A 19 0.34 23.91 8.30
N MET A 20 1.32 24.11 9.19
CA MET A 20 2.62 23.43 9.12
C MET A 20 2.65 22.11 9.90
N THR A 21 1.56 21.72 10.56
CA THR A 21 1.46 20.42 11.25
C THR A 21 0.90 19.38 10.28
N SER A 22 1.71 18.43 9.82
CA SER A 22 1.25 17.24 9.11
C SER A 22 1.47 16.00 9.97
N CYS A 23 0.52 15.07 9.94
CA CYS A 23 0.76 13.72 10.46
C CYS A 23 1.47 12.93 9.35
N GLU A 24 2.66 12.40 9.64
CA GLU A 24 3.31 11.44 8.74
C GLU A 24 2.65 10.08 8.93
N VAL A 25 2.22 9.47 7.83
CA VAL A 25 1.71 8.09 7.84
C VAL A 25 2.85 7.20 7.38
N GLU A 26 3.56 6.60 8.33
CA GLU A 26 4.48 5.51 8.02
C GLU A 26 3.65 4.27 7.65
N PHE A 27 3.47 4.06 6.34
CA PHE A 27 2.83 2.86 5.80
C PHE A 27 3.76 2.22 4.78
N ASP A 28 4.29 1.05 5.12
CA ASP A 28 4.96 0.18 4.15
C ASP A 28 3.92 -0.82 3.61
N PRO A 29 3.60 -0.80 2.31
CA PRO A 29 2.76 -1.82 1.70
C PRO A 29 3.45 -3.20 1.67
N ASN A 30 4.77 -3.26 1.84
CA ASN A 30 5.52 -4.50 1.90
C ASN A 30 5.74 -4.92 3.35
N GLU A 31 5.40 -6.17 3.64
CA GLU A 31 5.79 -6.82 4.88
C GLU A 31 7.12 -7.58 4.69
N ASP A 32 7.75 -7.97 5.80
CA ASP A 32 8.88 -8.91 5.78
C ASP A 32 8.57 -10.16 4.95
N TRP A 33 9.59 -10.67 4.25
CA TRP A 33 9.43 -11.83 3.40
C TRP A 33 8.97 -13.06 4.20
N LYS A 34 7.90 -13.69 3.69
CA LYS A 34 7.32 -14.92 4.25
C LYS A 34 7.06 -15.94 3.15
N SER A 35 7.25 -17.21 3.46
CA SER A 35 6.88 -18.30 2.57
C SER A 35 5.37 -18.52 2.64
N VAL A 36 4.64 -17.94 1.69
CA VAL A 36 3.18 -18.06 1.59
C VAL A 36 2.82 -18.88 0.36
N THR A 37 2.05 -19.95 0.54
CA THR A 37 1.47 -20.72 -0.56
C THR A 37 0.18 -20.05 -1.02
N VAL A 38 0.05 -19.84 -2.32
CA VAL A 38 -1.15 -19.28 -2.96
C VAL A 38 -1.71 -20.31 -3.94
N ILE A 39 -3.00 -20.60 -3.82
CA ILE A 39 -3.71 -21.57 -4.67
C ILE A 39 -4.79 -20.81 -5.45
N TYR A 40 -4.70 -20.84 -6.77
CA TYR A 40 -5.73 -20.33 -7.67
C TYR A 40 -6.48 -21.51 -8.30
N GLY A 41 -7.81 -21.44 -8.32
CA GLY A 41 -8.65 -22.39 -9.03
C GLY A 41 -9.76 -21.64 -9.75
N VAL A 42 -9.99 -21.97 -11.01
CA VAL A 42 -11.18 -21.51 -11.73
C VAL A 42 -12.23 -22.61 -11.59
N LEU A 43 -13.33 -22.27 -10.93
CA LEU A 43 -14.44 -23.19 -10.72
C LEU A 43 -15.45 -23.00 -11.85
N ASP A 44 -15.75 -24.09 -12.54
CA ASP A 44 -16.81 -24.18 -13.56
C ASP A 44 -17.82 -25.24 -13.10
N GLN A 45 -19.08 -24.83 -13.02
CA GLN A 45 -20.18 -25.66 -12.55
C GLN A 45 -20.56 -26.78 -13.52
N ASP A 46 -20.23 -26.62 -14.81
CA ASP A 46 -20.57 -27.58 -15.86
C ASP A 46 -19.39 -28.54 -16.15
N SER A 47 -18.23 -28.33 -15.52
CA SER A 47 -17.03 -29.15 -15.68
C SER A 47 -16.92 -30.21 -14.58
N ASP A 48 -16.55 -31.43 -14.98
CA ASP A 48 -16.24 -32.51 -14.03
C ASP A 48 -14.84 -32.37 -13.40
N THR A 49 -13.96 -31.59 -14.04
CA THR A 49 -12.55 -31.46 -13.68
C THR A 49 -12.22 -30.00 -13.37
N THR A 50 -11.58 -29.78 -12.23
CA THR A 50 -11.08 -28.46 -11.80
C THR A 50 -9.56 -28.44 -11.83
N PHE A 51 -9.00 -27.41 -12.45
CA PHE A 51 -7.55 -27.17 -12.45
C PHE A 51 -7.18 -26.20 -11.34
N LEU A 52 -6.19 -26.61 -10.54
CA LEU A 52 -5.60 -25.78 -9.48
C LEU A 52 -4.17 -25.41 -9.86
N ARG A 53 -3.84 -24.14 -9.69
CA ARG A 53 -2.47 -23.62 -9.80
C ARG A 53 -1.94 -23.31 -8.41
N ILE A 54 -0.90 -24.04 -8.00
CA ILE A 54 -0.17 -23.81 -6.77
C ILE A 54 1.05 -22.95 -7.09
N GLN A 55 1.26 -21.90 -6.30
CA GLN A 55 2.37 -20.97 -6.48
C GLN A 55 2.78 -20.35 -5.14
N LYS A 56 3.95 -19.72 -5.13
CA LYS A 56 4.43 -18.92 -4.01
C LYS A 56 3.87 -17.50 -4.12
N GLY A 57 3.52 -16.92 -2.97
CA GLY A 57 3.21 -15.51 -2.84
C GLY A 57 4.49 -14.68 -2.93
N PHE A 58 4.48 -13.65 -3.76
CA PHE A 58 5.61 -12.74 -3.94
C PHE A 58 5.23 -11.32 -3.52
N LEU A 59 6.09 -10.71 -2.71
CA LEU A 59 5.99 -9.32 -2.28
C LEU A 59 7.42 -8.76 -2.21
N GLY A 60 7.63 -7.53 -2.67
CA GLY A 60 8.96 -6.92 -2.71
C GLY A 60 8.91 -5.46 -3.14
N SER A 61 9.93 -4.70 -2.77
CA SER A 61 10.00 -3.24 -2.93
C SER A 61 10.23 -2.74 -4.37
N GLY A 62 10.43 -3.63 -5.34
CA GLY A 62 10.67 -3.29 -6.75
C GLY A 62 9.45 -3.39 -7.66
N ASN A 63 9.69 -3.31 -8.97
CA ASN A 63 8.63 -3.37 -9.98
C ASN A 63 8.09 -4.80 -10.14
N TYR A 64 6.79 -4.98 -9.93
CA TYR A 64 6.11 -6.29 -10.04
C TYR A 64 6.22 -6.94 -11.43
N ILE A 65 6.32 -6.16 -12.51
CA ILE A 65 6.51 -6.68 -13.87
C ILE A 65 7.90 -7.30 -14.02
N GLU A 66 8.93 -6.72 -13.40
CA GLU A 66 10.28 -7.26 -13.45
C GLU A 66 10.38 -8.56 -12.64
N PHE A 67 9.78 -8.58 -11.44
CA PHE A 67 9.74 -9.79 -10.63
C PHE A 67 8.94 -10.93 -11.25
N ALA A 68 7.88 -10.62 -12.01
CA ALA A 68 7.10 -11.62 -12.72
C ALA A 68 7.90 -12.37 -13.80
N LYS A 69 9.03 -11.82 -14.27
CA LYS A 69 9.93 -12.51 -15.21
C LYS A 69 10.80 -13.57 -14.53
N GLU A 70 11.05 -13.42 -13.23
CA GLU A 70 11.85 -14.34 -12.44
C GLU A 70 10.99 -15.53 -12.00
N ARG A 71 11.29 -16.72 -12.52
CA ARG A 71 10.49 -17.93 -12.25
C ARG A 71 10.39 -18.27 -10.76
N ASP A 72 11.48 -18.11 -10.03
CA ASP A 72 11.55 -18.40 -8.58
C ASP A 72 10.68 -17.48 -7.72
N SER A 73 10.25 -16.34 -8.27
CA SER A 73 9.32 -15.44 -7.57
C SER A 73 7.92 -16.05 -7.46
N ILE A 74 7.51 -16.88 -8.41
CA ILE A 74 6.13 -17.38 -8.53
C ILE A 74 6.05 -18.88 -8.25
N TYR A 75 7.09 -19.64 -8.60
CA TYR A 75 7.08 -21.11 -8.48
C TYR A 75 7.85 -21.58 -7.24
N TYR A 76 7.46 -22.76 -6.74
CA TYR A 76 8.25 -23.54 -5.79
C TYR A 76 9.30 -24.38 -6.53
#